data_AF-A0A8T6WN88-F1
#
_entry.id   AF-A0A8T6WN88-F1
#
_cell.length_a   1.000
_cell.length_b   1.000
_cell.length_c   1.000
_cell.angle_alpha   90.00
_cell.angle_beta   90.00
_cell.angle_gamma   90.00
#
_symmetry.space_group_name_H-M   'P 1'
#
loop_
_entity.id
_entity.type
_entity.pdbx_description
1 polymer ?
#
loop_
_entity_poly.entity_id
_entity_poly.type
_entity_poly.pdbx_seq_one_letter_code
_entity_poly.pdbx_strand_id
1 'polypeptide(L)' 'MKVKLPNEEIETGYGSRWQPQDLGYFVELAKQTGFQVLNSWNQKRIFYLEMLKEE' A
#
# COMPACT_ATOMS: atom_id res chain seq x y z
N MET A 1 -7.39 1.94 17.32
CA MET A 1 -6.15 1.73 18.11
C MET A 1 -6.28 2.61 19.34
N LYS A 2 -5.99 2.13 20.55
CA LYS A 2 -6.16 2.92 21.77
C LYS A 2 -4.80 3.21 22.37
N VAL A 3 -4.42 4.48 22.46
CA VAL A 3 -3.18 4.92 23.09
C VAL A 3 -3.50 5.25 24.54
N LYS A 4 -2.78 4.60 25.47
CA LYS A 4 -2.91 4.89 26.91
C LYS A 4 -1.90 5.95 27.30
N LEU A 5 -2.39 7.09 27.76
CA LEU A 5 -1.58 8.07 28.49
C LEU A 5 -1.74 7.84 30.00
N PRO A 6 -0.83 8.36 30.85
CA PRO A 6 -0.81 8.06 32.29
C PRO A 6 -2.14 8.29 33.02
N ASN A 7 -2.96 9.23 32.56
CA ASN A 7 -4.19 9.63 33.23
C ASN A 7 -5.45 9.57 32.35
N GLU A 8 -5.33 9.25 31.05
CA GLU A 8 -6.45 9.33 30.11
C GLU A 8 -6.34 8.29 28.98
N GLU A 9 -7.49 7.78 28.56
CA GLU A 9 -7.64 6.90 27.40
C GLU A 9 -8.16 7.75 26.23
N ILE A 10 -7.32 7.97 25.21
CA ILE A 10 -7.70 8.77 24.04
C ILE A 10 -8.11 7.81 22.91
N GLU A 11 -9.31 8.02 22.35
CA GLU A 11 -9.74 7.34 21.14
C GLU A 11 -9.01 7.93 19.93
N THR A 12 -7.82 7.43 19.65
CA THR A 12 -7.09 7.77 18.42
C THR A 12 -7.71 7.00 17.26
N GLY A 13 -8.75 7.56 16.66
CA GLY A 13 -9.28 7.12 15.36
C GLY A 13 -8.31 7.35 14.19
N TYR A 14 -7.20 8.05 14.45
CA TYR A 14 -6.14 8.31 13.50
C TYR A 14 -5.21 7.10 13.38
N GLY A 15 -5.42 6.33 12.33
CA GLY A 15 -4.58 5.20 11.96
C GLY A 15 -5.31 4.28 11.01
N SER A 16 -5.07 4.42 9.71
CA SER A 16 -5.48 3.42 8.75
C SER A 16 -4.67 2.15 9.00
N ARG A 17 -5.33 1.01 9.21
CA ARG A 17 -4.65 -0.28 9.28
C ARG A 17 -4.15 -0.61 7.88
N TRP A 18 -2.88 -0.29 7.62
CA TRP A 18 -2.22 -0.68 6.37
C TRP A 18 -2.10 -2.20 6.35
N GLN A 19 -2.85 -2.84 5.45
CA GLN A 19 -2.57 -4.22 5.09
C GLN A 19 -1.21 -4.27 4.38
N PRO A 20 -0.47 -5.40 4.44
CA PRO A 20 0.74 -5.56 3.65
C PRO A 20 0.44 -5.32 2.16
N GLN A 21 1.06 -4.28 1.58
CA GLN A 21 0.95 -3.95 0.17
C GLN A 21 2.25 -4.39 -0.50
N ASP A 22 2.27 -5.62 -0.99
CA ASP A 22 3.41 -6.16 -1.75
C ASP A 22 3.29 -5.80 -3.24
N LEU A 23 4.28 -6.21 -4.03
CA LEU A 23 4.29 -6.00 -5.48
C LEU A 23 2.99 -6.51 -6.14
N GLY A 24 2.46 -7.64 -5.68
CA GLY A 24 1.25 -8.24 -6.25
C GLY A 24 0.02 -7.35 -6.05
N TYR A 25 -0.11 -6.76 -4.86
CA TYR A 25 -1.15 -5.77 -4.58
C TYR A 25 -1.15 -4.62 -5.60
N PHE A 26 0.03 -4.05 -5.89
CA PHE A 26 0.15 -2.92 -6.81
C PHE A 26 -0.03 -3.33 -8.28
N VAL A 27 0.37 -4.54 -8.67
CA VAL A 27 0.10 -5.08 -10.02
C VAL A 27 -1.40 -5.21 -10.27
N GLU A 28 -2.15 -5.76 -9.30
CA GLU A 28 -3.60 -5.90 -9.44
C GLU A 28 -4.31 -4.55 -9.45
N LEU A 29 -3.86 -3.61 -8.62
CA LEU A 29 -4.37 -2.24 -8.61
C LEU A 29 -4.14 -1.54 -9.96
N ALA A 30 -2.96 -1.71 -10.56
CA ALA A 30 -2.64 -1.17 -11.88
C ALA A 30 -3.63 -1.66 -12.96
N LYS A 31 -3.89 -2.97 -13.00
CA LYS A 31 -4.87 -3.56 -13.94
C LYS A 31 -6.28 -3.00 -13.73
N GLN A 32 -6.73 -2.86 -12.48
CA GLN A 32 -8.05 -2.33 -12.16
C GLN A 32 -8.22 -0.86 -12.55
N THR A 33 -7.12 -0.12 -12.62
CA THR A 33 -7.10 1.33 -12.90
C THR A 33 -6.75 1.68 -14.34
N GLY A 34 -6.62 0.68 -15.22
CA GLY A 34 -6.33 0.89 -16.65
C GLY A 34 -4.85 1.16 -16.96
N PHE A 35 -3.95 0.73 -16.08
CA PHE A 35 -2.52 0.75 -16.34
C PHE A 35 -2.05 -0.60 -16.89
N GLN A 36 -1.21 -0.53 -17.90
CA GLN A 36 -0.44 -1.68 -18.38
C GLN A 36 0.87 -1.77 -17.60
N VAL A 37 1.16 -2.94 -17.02
CA VAL A 37 2.45 -3.21 -16.36
C VAL A 37 3.46 -3.63 -17.44
N LEU A 38 4.54 -2.84 -17.59
CA LEU A 38 5.60 -3.08 -18.58
C LEU A 38 6.73 -3.93 -18.01
N ASN A 39 7.13 -3.63 -16.78
CA ASN A 39 8.23 -4.30 -16.10
C ASN A 39 7.99 -4.33 -14.59
N SER A 40 8.48 -5.37 -13.93
CA SER A 40 8.46 -5.44 -12.48
C SER A 40 9.62 -6.28 -11.96
N TRP A 41 10.16 -5.88 -10.82
CA TRP A 41 11.10 -6.72 -10.08
C TRP A 41 10.92 -6.54 -8.59
N ASN A 42 11.30 -7.57 -7.84
CA ASN A 42 11.27 -7.56 -6.39
C ASN A 42 12.62 -8.03 -5.86
N GLN A 43 13.23 -7.22 -4.99
CA GLN A 43 14.45 -7.56 -4.29
C GLN A 43 14.29 -7.27 -2.79
N LYS A 44 14.07 -8.35 -2.03
CA LYS A 44 13.90 -8.33 -0.57
C LYS A 44 12.74 -7.43 -0.11
N ARG A 45 13.05 -6.18 0.25
CA ARG A 45 12.10 -5.20 0.82
C ARG A 45 11.75 -4.08 -0.15
N ILE A 46 12.34 -4.09 -1.34
CA ILE A 46 12.13 -3.08 -2.37
C ILE A 46 11.58 -3.80 -3.59
N PHE A 47 10.54 -3.25 -4.17
CA PHE A 47 10.07 -3.65 -5.49
C PHE A 47 10.02 -2.42 -6.40
N TYR A 48 10.04 -2.70 -7.69
CA TYR A 48 9.92 -1.72 -8.76
C TYR A 48 8.78 -2.14 -9.68
N LEU A 49 8.03 -1.16 -10.17
CA LEU A 49 6.92 -1.34 -11.07
C LEU A 49 6.98 -0.24 -12.14
N GLU A 50 7.12 -0.64 -13.39
CA GLU A 50 7.04 0.23 -14.56
C GLU A 50 5.66 0.08 -15.19
N MET A 51 4.97 1.20 -15.43
CA MET A 51 3.60 1.19 -15.91
C MET A 51 3.39 2.26 -16.98
N LEU A 52 2.51 1.95 -17.93
CA LEU A 52 1.98 2.88 -18.91
C LEU A 52 0.48 3.07 -18.63
N LYS A 53 0.01 4.31 -18.66
CA LYS A 53 -1.43 4.60 -18.64
C LYS A 53 -1.95 4.50 -20.07
N GLU A 54 -2.93 3.65 -20.30
CA GLU A 54 -3.68 3.68 -21.55
C GLU A 54 -4.63 4.89 -21.51
N GLU A 55 -4.53 5.79 -22.51
CA GLU A 55 -5.38 6.99 -22.65
C GLU A 55 -6.77 6.67 -23.20
#